data_AF-A0A8S3K559-F1
#
_entry.id   AF-A0A8S3K559-F1
#
_cell.length_a   1.000
_cell.length_b   1.000
_cell.length_c   1.000
_cell.angle_alpha   90.00
_cell.angle_beta   90.00
_cell.angle_gamma   90.00
#
_symmetry.space_group_name_H-M   'P 1'
#
loop_
_entity.id
_entity.type
_entity.pdbx_description
1 polymer ?
#
loop_
_entity_poly.entity_id
_entity_poly.type
_entity_poly.pdbx_seq_one_letter_code
_entity_poly.pdbx_strand_id
1 'polypeptide(L)' 'RECISIHVGQAGVQIGNACWELYCLEHGIEPDGTFCKERDNSHIIKSISDSKETSFSTFFSETG' A
#
# COMPACT_ATOMS: atom_id res chain seq x y z
N ARG A 1 -3.44 13.81 -0.16
CA ARG A 1 -3.91 14.12 -1.53
C ARG A 1 -4.00 12.77 -2.22
N GLU A 2 -5.09 12.47 -2.91
CA GLU A 2 -5.32 11.12 -3.45
C GLU A 2 -4.98 11.05 -4.94
N CYS A 3 -4.55 9.88 -5.39
CA CYS A 3 -4.26 9.53 -6.78
C CYS A 3 -5.01 8.25 -7.16
N ILE A 4 -5.67 8.27 -8.33
CA ILE A 4 -6.40 7.13 -8.87
C ILE A 4 -5.60 6.56 -10.03
N SER A 5 -5.20 5.29 -9.93
CA SER A 5 -4.54 4.57 -11.02
C SER A 5 -5.55 3.80 -11.86
N ILE A 6 -5.61 4.08 -13.17
CA ILE A 6 -6.50 3.43 -14.13
C ILE A 6 -5.66 2.58 -15.09
N HIS A 7 -5.93 1.28 -15.15
CA HIS A 7 -5.22 0.33 -16.00
C HIS A 7 -6.14 -0.15 -17.13
N VAL A 8 -5.76 0.07 -18.39
CA VAL A 8 -6.62 -0.21 -19.57
C VAL A 8 -5.94 -1.21 -20.50
N GLY A 9 -6.71 -2.20 -20.97
CA GLY A 9 -6.24 -3.23 -21.89
C GLY A 9 -5.36 -4.30 -21.23
N GLN A 10 -5.05 -5.37 -21.98
CA GLN A 10 -4.37 -6.55 -21.45
C GLN A 10 -2.98 -6.24 -20.87
N ALA A 11 -2.17 -5.44 -21.56
CA ALA A 11 -0.85 -5.06 -21.09
C ALA A 11 -0.94 -4.14 -19.85
N GLY A 12 -1.87 -3.18 -19.87
CA GLY A 12 -2.08 -2.25 -18.75
C GLY A 12 -2.50 -2.97 -17.46
N VAL A 13 -3.41 -3.94 -17.55
CA VAL A 13 -3.85 -4.73 -16.38
C VAL A 13 -2.71 -5.60 -15.84
N GLN A 14 -1.93 -6.26 -16.70
CA GLN A 14 -0.80 -7.08 -16.24
C GLN A 14 0.27 -6.26 -15.53
N ILE A 15 0.62 -5.09 -16.08
CA ILE A 15 1.55 -4.17 -15.43
C ILE A 15 0.95 -3.65 -14.12
N GLY A 16 -0.33 -3.27 -14.12
CA GLY A 16 -1.02 -2.79 -12.93
C GLY A 16 -1.01 -3.80 -11.79
N ASN A 17 -1.23 -5.08 -12.09
CA ASN A 17 -1.17 -6.15 -11.08
C ASN A 17 0.23 -6.25 -10.46
N ALA A 18 1.29 -6.25 -11.28
CA ALA A 18 2.66 -6.31 -10.79
C ALA A 18 3.04 -5.05 -9.98
N CYS A 19 2.60 -3.87 -10.42
CA CYS A 19 2.79 -2.62 -9.69
C CYS A 19 2.11 -2.65 -8.30
N TRP A 20 0.85 -3.10 -8.24
CA TRP A 20 0.13 -3.20 -6.98
C TRP A 20 0.70 -4.26 -6.03
N GLU A 21 1.17 -5.40 -6.56
CA GLU A 21 1.89 -6.40 -5.75
C GLU A 21 3.13 -5.77 -5.08
N LEU A 22 3.93 -5.02 -5.84
CA LEU A 22 5.09 -4.32 -5.29
C LEU A 22 4.70 -3.25 -4.27
N TYR A 23 3.66 -2.44 -4.55
CA TYR A 23 3.19 -1.43 -3.61
C TYR A 23 2.70 -2.04 -2.30
N CYS A 24 1.98 -3.16 -2.35
CA CYS A 24 1.57 -3.91 -1.17
C CYS A 24 2.79 -4.40 -0.39
N LEU A 25 3.78 -5.01 -1.05
CA LEU A 25 5.01 -5.48 -0.40
C LEU A 25 5.80 -4.34 0.27
N GLU A 26 5.96 -3.19 -0.40
CA GLU A 26 6.68 -2.02 0.15
C GLU A 26 6.00 -1.43 1.39
N HIS A 27 4.67 -1.54 1.47
CA HIS A 27 3.87 -1.08 2.60
C HIS A 27 3.52 -2.22 3.58
N GLY A 28 4.00 -3.44 3.31
CA GLY A 28 3.73 -4.69 4.01
C GLY A 28 2.24 -4.99 4.19
N ILE A 29 1.45 -4.71 3.16
CA ILE A 29 0.06 -5.11 3.05
C ILE A 29 0.04 -6.53 2.49
N GLU A 30 -0.67 -7.40 3.19
CA GLU A 30 -0.91 -8.77 2.80
C GLU A 30 -1.91 -8.83 1.62
N PRO A 31 -1.97 -9.95 0.87
CA PRO A 31 -2.91 -10.08 -0.24
C PRO A 31 -4.39 -9.95 0.15
N ASP A 32 -4.73 -10.10 1.43
CA ASP A 32 -6.07 -9.91 1.98
C ASP A 32 -6.38 -8.45 2.35
N GLY A 33 -5.44 -7.53 2.15
CA GLY A 33 -5.57 -6.11 2.46
C GLY A 33 -5.22 -5.76 3.91
N THR A 34 -4.80 -6.73 4.74
CA THR A 34 -4.38 -6.47 6.13
C THR A 34 -2.91 -6.10 6.20
N PHE A 35 -2.48 -5.45 7.29
CA PHE A 35 -1.06 -5.19 7.51
C PHE A 35 -0.36 -6.41 8.12
N CYS A 36 0.84 -6.72 7.62
CA CYS A 36 1.67 -7.80 8.12
C CYS A 36 1.99 -7.63 9.62
N LYS A 37 1.61 -8.61 10.42
CA LYS A 37 1.61 -8.60 11.90
C LYS A 37 3.02 -8.52 12.53
N GLU A 38 4.08 -8.87 11.81
CA GLU A 38 5.46 -8.79 12.34
C GLU A 38 5.94 -7.35 12.56
N ARG A 39 5.24 -6.35 12.00
CA ARG A 39 5.50 -4.93 12.25
C ARG A 39 4.77 -4.37 13.48
N ASP A 40 4.01 -5.18 14.22
CA ASP A 40 3.43 -4.83 15.53
C ASP A 40 4.45 -4.76 16.68
N ASN A 41 5.74 -4.53 16.39
CA ASN A 41 6.65 -3.94 17.38
C ASN A 41 6.37 -2.44 17.47
N SER A 42 5.26 -2.15 18.16
CA SER A 42 4.57 -0.87 18.40
C SER A 42 5.43 0.34 18.84
N HIS A 43 6.75 0.19 18.95
CA HIS A 43 7.69 1.26 19.30
C HIS A 43 8.56 1.76 18.14
N ILE A 44 8.75 1.01 17.05
CA ILE A 44 9.61 1.42 15.93
C ILE A 44 8.80 2.01 14.76
N ILE A 45 7.58 1.52 14.54
CA ILE A 45 6.70 2.01 13.46
C ILE A 45 6.17 3.43 13.75
N LYS A 46 5.95 3.78 15.02
CA LYS A 46 5.41 5.11 15.39
C LYS A 46 6.35 6.29 15.05
N SER A 47 7.66 6.05 15.02
CA SER A 47 8.63 7.07 14.59
C SER A 47 8.76 7.20 13.06
N ILE A 48 8.29 6.21 12.30
CA ILE A 48 8.33 6.20 10.82
C ILE A 48 6.96 6.59 10.25
N SER A 49 5.86 6.30 10.96
CA SER A 49 4.48 6.56 10.53
C SER A 49 4.19 8.04 10.31
N ASP A 50 4.73 8.94 11.13
CA ASP A 50 4.49 10.38 11.00
C ASP A 50 4.98 10.97 9.66
N SER A 51 5.95 10.31 9.00
CA SER A 51 6.46 10.71 7.68
C SER A 51 5.89 9.88 6.52
N LYS A 52 5.42 8.64 6.76
CA LYS A 52 4.91 7.73 5.72
C LYS A 52 3.39 7.71 5.57
N GLU A 53 2.60 8.11 6.56
CA GLU A 53 1.13 8.15 6.45
C GLU A 53 0.66 9.06 5.30
N THR A 54 1.38 10.15 5.05
CA THR A 54 1.07 11.07 3.94
C THR A 54 1.27 10.42 2.56
N SER A 55 2.25 9.52 2.43
CA SER A 55 2.55 8.80 1.19
C SER A 55 1.62 7.61 0.99
N PHE A 56 1.27 6.90 2.06
CA PHE A 56 0.38 5.74 2.01
C PHE A 56 -1.03 6.11 1.55
N SER A 57 -1.62 7.12 2.19
CA SER A 57 -2.97 7.65 1.88
C SER A 57 -3.09 8.30 0.50
N THR A 58 -2.00 8.40 -0.26
CA THR A 58 -2.06 8.89 -1.64
C THR A 58 -2.64 7.84 -2.60
N PHE A 59 -2.39 6.55 -2.36
CA PHE A 59 -2.80 5.46 -3.25
C PHE A 59 -3.71 4.42 -2.58
N PHE A 60 -3.68 4.32 -1.25
CA PHE A 60 -4.50 3.37 -0.49
C PHE A 60 -5.56 4.10 0.33
N SER A 61 -6.70 3.44 0.52
CA SER A 61 -7.77 3.85 1.44
C SER A 61 -8.08 2.73 2.42
N GLU A 62 -8.33 3.07 3.68
CA GLU A 62 -8.73 2.11 4.70
C GLU A 62 -10.22 1.77 4.61
N THR A 63 -10.56 0.51 4.93
CA THR A 63 -11.94 0.08 5.16
C THR A 63 -12.34 0.42 6.59
N GLY A 64 -13.55 0.97 6.77
CA GLY A 64 -14.13 1.25 8.10
C GLY A 64 -14.75 0.03 8.77
#